data_AF-A0A0R2BTT2-F1
#
_entry.id   AF-A0A0R2BTT2-F1
#
_cell.length_a   1.000
_cell.length_b   1.000
_cell.length_c   1.000
_cell.angle_alpha   90.00
_cell.angle_beta   90.00
_cell.angle_gamma   90.00
#
_symmetry.space_group_name_H-M   'P 1'
#
loop_
_entity.id
_entity.type
_entity.pdbx_description
1 polymer ?
#
loop_
_entity_poly.entity_id
_entity_poly.type
_entity_poly.pdbx_seq_one_letter_code
_entity_poly.pdbx_strand_id
1 'polypeptide(L)'
;MKEKKKFQFPTAYTVIIIVLLLVQALTFFIPSGKYSTLSYDSGKNEFVVTDAKDKKTTEPATQAVLNKYKIKIDVKKFKDGTLYKPVAIPNSYERIKKPKRGVFGTINQFLTAQVNGITDSVDIMVFILILGGVIGIVNQTGAMNAGMLRLSKKLNGKQQWLIVIIMALIALGGTTFGLAEETLAFYPILVPIFLMAGYDALTAVATIYLGTAIGTMSSTINPFSTVIASNAAGISFTDGLPIRLLMWVLAVGLSMFYTIRYAEKVRKDPESSLVYNAIDQKQLDQFKVKNNNNSEFTRRQKITLLAFACGFLIMIYGVQQLGWYFTEISVVFLGVVYVLALISGLKEKVFVDSFVSGAADLIGVALTVGIARSVGIVMETSFVSDTIMNFFSVLISGMNNVLFIIVLFFVYCILGLFIQSSSGLAVLSMPIMAPLADVVGIDRSIVINAYNWGQGLIGLVAPTGLILVSLSMVGIGFDKWIKFVWKLLAMVVGLILIMLVASVLI
;
A
#
# COMPACT_ATOMS: atom_id res chain seq x y z
N MET A 1 11.88 41.66 -16.45
CA MET A 1 12.14 40.92 -15.19
C MET A 1 12.28 39.44 -15.54
N LYS A 2 13.45 38.82 -15.32
CA LYS A 2 13.57 37.35 -15.38
C LYS A 2 12.67 36.79 -14.29
N GLU A 3 11.67 35.97 -14.65
CA GLU A 3 10.90 35.21 -13.68
C GLU A 3 11.88 34.47 -12.77
N LYS A 4 11.93 34.83 -11.49
CA LYS A 4 12.62 34.03 -10.48
C LYS A 4 11.94 32.66 -10.55
N LYS A 5 12.64 31.63 -11.05
CA LYS A 5 12.17 30.24 -11.01
C LYS A 5 11.80 29.95 -9.55
N LYS A 6 10.49 29.98 -9.25
CA LYS A 6 9.98 29.56 -7.96
C LYS A 6 10.38 28.10 -7.81
N PHE A 7 11.00 27.75 -6.69
CA PHE A 7 11.37 26.37 -6.39
C PHE A 7 10.12 25.48 -6.53
N GLN A 8 10.13 24.60 -7.53
CA GLN A 8 9.10 23.58 -7.73
C GLN A 8 9.59 22.29 -7.07
N PHE A 9 8.72 21.67 -6.27
CA PHE A 9 9.04 20.40 -5.65
C PHE A 9 9.27 19.32 -6.74
N PRO A 10 10.24 18.40 -6.57
CA PRO A 10 10.51 17.35 -7.57
C PRO A 10 9.30 16.46 -7.85
N THR A 11 9.25 15.86 -9.04
CA THR A 11 8.19 14.90 -9.40
C THR A 11 8.31 13.61 -8.61
N ALA A 12 7.22 12.83 -8.53
CA ALA A 12 7.20 11.53 -7.86
C ALA A 12 8.38 10.63 -8.27
N TYR A 13 8.60 10.53 -9.58
CA TYR A 13 9.70 9.78 -10.18
C TYR A 13 11.08 10.25 -9.68
N THR A 14 11.31 11.57 -9.67
CA THR A 14 12.57 12.15 -9.18
C THR A 14 12.78 11.91 -7.68
N VAL A 15 11.71 12.01 -6.87
CA VAL A 15 11.80 11.74 -5.42
C VAL A 15 12.23 10.29 -5.18
N ILE A 16 11.63 9.31 -5.88
CA ILE A 16 12.01 7.90 -5.72
C ILE A 16 13.47 7.66 -6.11
N ILE A 17 13.95 8.30 -7.19
CA ILE A 17 15.37 8.22 -7.58
C ILE A 17 16.29 8.79 -6.50
N ILE A 18 15.93 9.92 -5.89
CA ILE A 18 16.70 10.50 -4.78
C ILE A 18 16.75 9.51 -3.62
N VAL A 19 15.62 8.89 -3.26
CA VAL A 19 15.56 7.87 -2.20
C VAL A 19 16.42 6.66 -2.55
N LEU A 20 16.37 6.19 -3.79
CA LEU A 20 17.20 5.08 -4.27
C LEU A 20 18.70 5.41 -4.15
N LEU A 21 19.11 6.62 -4.51
CA LEU A 21 20.50 7.08 -4.35
C LEU A 21 20.92 7.13 -2.88
N LEU A 22 20.04 7.63 -2.00
CA LEU A 22 20.30 7.67 -0.56
C LEU A 22 20.43 6.26 0.02
N VAL A 23 19.54 5.33 -0.36
CA VAL A 23 19.60 3.94 0.07
C VAL A 23 20.87 3.27 -0.46
N GLN A 24 21.23 3.49 -1.72
CA GLN A 24 22.49 3.02 -2.29
C GLN A 24 23.69 3.56 -1.49
N ALA A 25 23.68 4.84 -1.11
CA ALA A 25 24.71 5.44 -0.26
C ALA A 25 24.78 4.77 1.12
N LEU A 26 23.63 4.52 1.75
CA LEU A 26 23.55 3.82 3.05
C LEU A 26 24.15 2.41 3.00
N THR A 27 24.05 1.72 1.85
CA THR A 27 24.68 0.40 1.68
C THR A 27 26.20 0.44 1.82
N PHE A 28 26.86 1.60 1.69
CA PHE A 28 28.30 1.73 1.95
C PHE A 28 28.65 1.70 3.43
N PHE A 29 27.78 2.23 4.28
CA PHE A 29 28.03 2.37 5.72
C PHE A 29 27.50 1.18 6.52
N ILE A 30 26.39 0.58 6.08
CA ILE A 30 25.78 -0.55 6.79
C ILE A 30 26.48 -1.86 6.38
N PRO A 31 26.92 -2.70 7.34
CA PRO A 31 27.49 -4.00 7.04
C PRO A 31 26.49 -4.93 6.35
N SER A 32 26.98 -5.76 5.43
CA SER A 32 26.19 -6.86 4.88
C SER A 32 26.08 -7.99 5.91
N GLY A 33 24.87 -8.48 6.11
CA GLY A 33 24.61 -9.61 7.00
C GLY A 33 23.35 -10.34 6.56
N LYS A 34 23.24 -11.60 6.98
CA LYS A 34 22.18 -12.49 6.52
C LYS A 34 21.73 -13.39 7.67
N TYR A 35 20.42 -13.52 7.85
CA TYR A 35 19.86 -14.61 8.65
C TYR A 35 19.82 -15.88 7.81
N SER A 36 20.04 -17.02 8.45
CA SER A 36 19.67 -18.29 7.82
C SER A 36 18.16 -18.34 7.65
N THR A 37 17.68 -18.89 6.54
CA THR A 37 16.25 -18.95 6.23
C THR A 37 15.78 -20.38 6.06
N LEU A 38 14.51 -20.62 6.41
CA LEU A 38 13.83 -21.89 6.21
C LEU A 38 12.66 -21.67 5.23
N SER A 39 12.63 -22.44 4.15
CA SER A 39 11.55 -22.46 3.16
C SER A 39 10.99 -23.86 3.00
N TYR A 40 9.72 -23.99 2.66
CA TYR A 40 9.07 -25.29 2.41
C TYR A 40 9.09 -25.64 0.92
N ASP A 41 9.61 -26.83 0.60
CA ASP A 41 9.53 -27.42 -0.73
C ASP A 41 8.32 -28.36 -0.77
N SER A 42 7.22 -27.91 -1.40
CA SER A 42 5.98 -28.67 -1.50
C SER A 42 6.11 -29.92 -2.39
N GLY A 43 7.06 -29.94 -3.33
CA GLY A 43 7.28 -31.08 -4.22
C GLY A 43 7.94 -32.25 -3.50
N LYS A 44 8.76 -31.98 -2.48
CA LYS A 44 9.48 -32.99 -1.70
C LYS A 44 8.96 -33.18 -0.28
N ASN A 45 8.07 -32.29 0.19
CA ASN A 45 7.62 -32.25 1.57
C ASN A 45 8.81 -32.15 2.56
N GLU A 46 9.75 -31.28 2.24
CA GLU A 46 10.99 -31.02 3.00
C GLU A 46 11.12 -29.53 3.31
N PHE A 47 11.81 -29.22 4.41
CA PHE A 47 12.30 -27.88 4.67
C PHE A 47 13.69 -27.71 4.07
N VAL A 48 13.86 -26.65 3.28
CA VAL A 48 15.15 -26.21 2.76
C VAL A 48 15.68 -25.12 3.67
N VAL A 49 16.72 -25.44 4.44
CA VAL A 49 17.46 -24.49 5.27
C VAL A 49 18.61 -23.95 4.45
N THR A 50 18.59 -22.63 4.21
CA THR A 50 19.67 -21.90 3.52
C THR A 50 20.43 -21.10 4.56
N ASP A 51 21.72 -21.40 4.74
CA ASP A 51 22.55 -20.65 5.69
C ASP A 51 22.98 -19.27 5.16
N ALA A 52 23.68 -18.50 5.99
CA ALA A 52 24.18 -17.18 5.61
C ALA A 52 25.22 -17.19 4.47
N LYS A 53 25.76 -18.37 4.10
CA LYS A 53 26.73 -18.59 3.00
C LYS A 53 26.09 -19.27 1.79
N ASP A 54 24.76 -19.26 1.70
CA ASP A 54 23.97 -19.86 0.64
C ASP A 54 24.09 -21.39 0.51
N LYS A 55 24.62 -22.06 1.54
CA LYS A 55 24.62 -23.53 1.60
C LYS A 55 23.21 -23.99 1.97
N LYS A 56 22.65 -24.86 1.12
CA LYS A 56 21.34 -25.46 1.32
C LYS A 56 21.48 -26.83 1.98
N THR A 57 20.65 -27.07 2.98
CA THR A 57 20.46 -28.37 3.63
C THR A 57 18.98 -28.68 3.68
N THR A 58 18.61 -29.94 3.52
CA THR A 58 17.22 -30.38 3.60
C THR A 58 16.97 -31.09 4.92
N GLU A 59 15.80 -30.83 5.49
CA GLU A 59 15.33 -31.43 6.74
C GLU A 59 13.86 -31.86 6.54
N PRO A 60 13.37 -32.92 7.20
CA PRO A 60 11.97 -33.34 7.08
C PRO A 60 10.99 -32.22 7.49
N ALA A 61 9.91 -32.02 6.73
CA ALA A 61 8.89 -31.01 7.02
C ALA A 61 8.01 -31.38 8.23
N THR A 62 8.58 -31.27 9.43
CA THR A 62 8.00 -31.67 10.72
C THR A 62 8.07 -30.55 11.75
N GLN A 63 7.15 -30.57 12.73
CA GLN A 63 7.17 -29.61 13.83
C GLN A 63 8.45 -29.71 14.68
N ALA A 64 9.04 -30.89 14.79
CA ALA A 64 10.29 -31.12 15.52
C ALA A 64 11.45 -30.30 14.93
N VAL A 65 11.53 -30.22 13.59
CA VAL A 65 12.54 -29.39 12.91
C VAL A 65 12.30 -27.90 13.16
N LEU A 66 11.04 -27.44 13.10
CA LEU A 66 10.72 -26.03 13.42
C LEU A 66 11.10 -25.68 14.86
N ASN A 67 10.81 -26.57 15.81
CA ASN A 67 11.18 -26.41 17.22
C ASN A 67 12.71 -26.40 17.42
N LYS A 68 13.45 -27.25 16.70
CA LYS A 68 14.94 -27.25 16.70
C LYS A 68 15.50 -25.87 16.33
N TYR A 69 14.89 -25.19 15.36
CA TYR A 69 15.29 -23.85 14.94
C TYR A 69 14.62 -22.72 15.73
N LYS A 70 13.89 -23.03 16.82
CA LYS A 70 13.12 -22.07 17.62
C LYS A 70 12.09 -21.27 16.80
N ILE A 71 11.66 -21.82 15.68
CA ILE A 71 10.58 -21.26 14.86
C ILE A 71 9.26 -21.73 15.49
N LYS A 72 8.61 -20.86 16.25
CA LYS A 72 7.30 -21.15 16.84
C LYS A 72 6.18 -20.93 15.82
N ILE A 73 6.17 -21.70 14.74
CA ILE A 73 5.13 -21.66 13.70
C ILE A 73 4.60 -23.08 13.53
N ASP A 74 3.29 -23.24 13.31
CA ASP A 74 2.69 -24.54 13.01
C ASP A 74 3.10 -24.99 11.60
N VAL A 75 3.67 -26.20 11.51
CA VAL A 75 4.06 -26.85 10.25
C VAL A 75 2.94 -26.85 9.20
N LYS A 76 1.67 -26.91 9.61
CA LYS A 76 0.51 -26.86 8.70
C LYS A 76 0.50 -25.59 7.86
N LYS A 77 0.93 -24.45 8.42
CA LYS A 77 0.97 -23.14 7.74
C LYS A 77 1.93 -23.11 6.56
N PHE A 78 2.94 -23.98 6.56
CA PHE A 78 3.81 -24.16 5.41
C PHE A 78 3.17 -25.10 4.38
N LYS A 79 2.54 -26.18 4.85
CA LYS A 79 1.94 -27.22 4.00
C LYS A 79 0.68 -26.76 3.26
N ASP A 80 -0.12 -25.89 3.87
CA ASP A 80 -1.34 -25.32 3.29
C ASP A 80 -1.08 -24.12 2.36
N GLY A 81 0.19 -23.71 2.21
CA GLY A 81 0.58 -22.58 1.35
C GLY A 81 0.40 -21.21 1.98
N THR A 82 -0.07 -21.10 3.23
CA THR A 82 -0.25 -19.81 3.92
C THR A 82 1.08 -19.08 4.08
N LEU A 83 2.15 -19.81 4.41
CA LEU A 83 3.53 -19.30 4.46
C LEU A 83 4.35 -19.89 3.30
N TYR A 84 4.39 -19.11 2.21
CA TYR A 84 5.11 -19.44 0.98
C TYR A 84 6.49 -18.76 0.87
N LYS A 85 6.74 -17.71 1.67
CA LYS A 85 8.01 -16.97 1.67
C LYS A 85 9.02 -17.62 2.63
N PRO A 86 10.33 -17.54 2.34
CA PRO A 86 11.38 -17.98 3.27
C PRO A 86 11.28 -17.23 4.61
N VAL A 87 11.30 -18.00 5.71
CA VAL A 87 11.19 -17.49 7.08
C VAL A 87 12.58 -17.39 7.70
N ALA A 88 12.89 -16.27 8.36
CA ALA A 88 14.17 -16.09 9.06
C ALA A 88 14.28 -17.02 10.28
N ILE A 89 15.44 -17.66 10.45
CA ILE A 89 15.76 -18.50 11.61
C ILE A 89 16.25 -17.58 12.73
N PRO A 90 15.60 -17.56 13.91
CA PRO A 90 16.00 -16.72 15.03
C PRO A 90 17.44 -16.99 15.49
N ASN A 91 18.17 -15.94 15.89
CA ASN A 91 19.56 -16.01 16.39
C ASN A 91 20.57 -16.62 15.39
N SER A 92 20.26 -16.64 14.09
CA SER A 92 21.15 -17.17 13.03
C SER A 92 21.87 -16.09 12.22
N TYR A 93 21.82 -14.83 12.69
CA TYR A 93 22.42 -13.71 11.98
C TYR A 93 23.95 -13.85 11.92
N GLU A 94 24.48 -13.80 10.70
CA GLU A 94 25.91 -13.72 10.47
C GLU A 94 26.24 -12.52 9.59
N ARG A 95 27.34 -11.85 9.91
CA ARG A 95 27.94 -10.86 8.99
C ARG A 95 28.56 -11.61 7.82
N ILE A 96 28.24 -11.17 6.62
CA ILE A 96 28.80 -11.75 5.41
C ILE A 96 29.81 -10.79 4.80
N LYS A 97 30.72 -11.34 3.97
CA LYS A 97 31.66 -10.50 3.23
C LYS A 97 30.87 -9.63 2.26
N LYS A 98 30.93 -8.33 2.47
CA LYS A 98 30.27 -7.34 1.62
C LYS A 98 30.60 -7.59 0.14
N PRO A 99 29.61 -7.62 -0.76
CA PRO A 99 29.86 -7.74 -2.19
C PRO A 99 30.82 -6.63 -2.64
N LYS A 100 31.99 -6.99 -3.18
CA LYS A 100 32.93 -6.01 -3.73
C LYS A 100 32.37 -5.48 -5.05
N ARG A 101 31.64 -4.38 -4.99
CA ARG A 101 31.00 -3.79 -6.19
C ARG A 101 31.89 -2.77 -6.90
N GLY A 102 32.84 -2.15 -6.22
CA GLY A 102 33.58 -1.01 -6.79
C GLY A 102 32.62 0.10 -7.27
N VAL A 103 33.13 1.06 -8.04
CA VAL A 103 32.28 2.13 -8.61
C VAL A 103 31.37 1.57 -9.70
N PHE A 104 31.93 0.81 -10.65
CA PHE A 104 31.16 0.25 -11.78
C PHE A 104 30.06 -0.72 -11.36
N GLY A 105 30.32 -1.62 -10.39
CA GLY A 105 29.28 -2.54 -9.90
C GLY A 105 28.21 -1.84 -9.07
N THR A 106 28.53 -0.70 -8.44
CA THR A 106 27.52 0.14 -7.75
C THR A 106 26.60 0.81 -8.76
N ILE A 107 27.16 1.39 -9.82
CA ILE A 107 26.37 1.99 -10.91
C ILE A 107 25.53 0.90 -11.59
N ASN A 108 26.12 -0.26 -11.86
CA ASN A 108 25.39 -1.39 -12.44
C ASN A 108 24.22 -1.81 -11.54
N GLN A 109 24.44 -1.97 -10.22
CA GLN A 109 23.37 -2.29 -9.28
C GLN A 109 22.26 -1.24 -9.29
N PHE A 110 22.61 0.05 -9.28
CA PHE A 110 21.65 1.14 -9.29
C PHE A 110 20.76 1.10 -10.53
N LEU A 111 21.33 0.81 -11.71
CA LEU A 111 20.60 0.72 -12.97
C LEU A 111 19.80 -0.58 -13.08
N THR A 112 20.40 -1.73 -12.75
CA THR A 112 19.73 -3.04 -12.84
C THR A 112 18.61 -3.18 -11.83
N ALA A 113 18.73 -2.60 -10.63
CA ALA A 113 17.65 -2.62 -9.64
C ALA A 113 16.38 -1.94 -10.14
N GLN A 114 16.50 -0.90 -10.98
CA GLN A 114 15.33 -0.23 -11.57
C GLN A 114 14.63 -1.11 -12.61
N VAL A 115 15.41 -1.76 -13.48
CA VAL A 115 14.87 -2.71 -14.47
C VAL A 115 14.22 -3.90 -13.76
N ASN A 116 14.91 -4.50 -12.80
CA ASN A 116 14.37 -5.60 -12.01
C ASN A 116 13.14 -5.16 -11.21
N GLY A 117 13.11 -3.92 -10.70
CA GLY A 117 11.94 -3.39 -10.02
C GLY A 117 10.70 -3.34 -10.91
N ILE A 118 10.88 -2.95 -12.18
CA ILE A 118 9.82 -3.01 -13.20
C ILE A 118 9.42 -4.46 -13.46
N THR A 119 10.38 -5.36 -13.67
CA THR A 119 10.14 -6.78 -13.92
C THR A 119 9.39 -7.45 -12.77
N ASP A 120 9.80 -7.20 -11.52
CA ASP A 120 9.18 -7.72 -10.30
C ASP A 120 7.78 -7.15 -10.05
N SER A 121 7.41 -6.06 -10.72
CA SER A 121 6.13 -5.37 -10.56
C SER A 121 5.23 -5.52 -11.79
N VAL A 122 5.58 -6.38 -12.76
CA VAL A 122 4.83 -6.54 -14.02
C VAL A 122 3.36 -6.85 -13.77
N ASP A 123 3.03 -7.74 -12.84
CA ASP A 123 1.64 -8.12 -12.57
C ASP A 123 0.80 -6.91 -12.11
N ILE A 124 1.37 -6.06 -11.25
CA ILE A 124 0.73 -4.82 -10.78
C ILE A 124 0.59 -3.82 -11.93
N MET A 125 1.62 -3.67 -12.75
CA MET A 125 1.61 -2.77 -13.90
C MET A 125 0.56 -3.17 -14.93
N VAL A 126 0.48 -4.47 -15.25
CA VAL A 126 -0.52 -5.03 -16.17
C VAL A 126 -1.93 -4.77 -15.64
N PHE A 127 -2.17 -5.00 -14.35
CA PHE A 127 -3.44 -4.69 -13.70
C PHE A 127 -3.81 -3.20 -13.85
N ILE A 128 -2.88 -2.30 -13.51
CA ILE A 128 -3.09 -0.84 -13.61
C ILE A 128 -3.45 -0.45 -15.06
N LEU A 129 -2.71 -0.96 -16.05
CA LEU A 129 -2.95 -0.63 -17.46
C LEU A 129 -4.29 -1.16 -17.97
N ILE A 130 -4.65 -2.41 -17.66
CA ILE A 130 -5.96 -2.99 -18.04
C ILE A 130 -7.09 -2.18 -17.40
N LEU A 131 -6.96 -1.86 -16.11
CA LEU A 131 -7.94 -1.08 -15.38
C LEU A 131 -8.08 0.34 -15.95
N GLY A 132 -6.98 0.99 -16.30
CA GLY A 132 -6.97 2.27 -17.02
C GLY A 132 -7.71 2.20 -18.34
N GLY A 133 -7.51 1.13 -19.11
CA GLY A 133 -8.22 0.92 -20.36
C GLY A 133 -9.72 0.68 -20.16
N VAL A 134 -10.12 -0.08 -19.14
CA VAL A 134 -11.54 -0.24 -18.76
C VAL A 134 -12.16 1.12 -18.39
N ILE A 135 -11.46 1.94 -17.61
CA ILE A 135 -11.90 3.30 -17.25
C ILE A 135 -12.04 4.18 -18.49
N GLY A 136 -11.09 4.09 -19.43
CA GLY A 136 -11.15 4.80 -20.72
C GLY A 136 -12.43 4.46 -21.51
N ILE A 137 -12.76 3.17 -21.61
CA ILE A 137 -14.01 2.71 -22.25
C ILE A 137 -15.24 3.27 -21.51
N VAL A 138 -15.30 3.10 -20.19
CA VAL A 138 -16.45 3.54 -19.38
C VAL A 138 -16.65 5.06 -19.49
N ASN A 139 -15.57 5.83 -19.48
CA ASN A 139 -15.61 7.28 -19.68
C ASN A 139 -16.13 7.66 -21.07
N GLN A 140 -15.69 6.96 -22.11
CA GLN A 140 -16.14 7.20 -23.48
C GLN A 140 -17.65 6.96 -23.66
N THR A 141 -18.26 6.05 -22.90
CA THR A 141 -19.72 5.85 -22.95
C THR A 141 -20.54 7.01 -22.35
N GLY A 142 -19.88 7.96 -21.68
CA GLY A 142 -20.53 9.04 -20.94
C GLY A 142 -21.29 8.58 -19.68
N ALA A 143 -21.24 7.30 -19.34
CA ALA A 143 -21.91 6.74 -18.16
C ALA A 143 -21.39 7.40 -16.87
N MET A 144 -20.09 7.71 -16.83
CA MET A 144 -19.46 8.38 -15.70
C MET A 144 -20.04 9.79 -15.50
N ASN A 145 -20.08 10.61 -16.55
CA ASN A 145 -20.63 11.97 -16.52
C ASN A 145 -22.10 12.00 -16.07
N ALA A 146 -22.92 11.06 -16.56
CA ALA A 146 -24.32 10.93 -16.15
C ALA A 146 -24.46 10.54 -14.65
N GLY A 147 -23.61 9.63 -14.16
CA GLY A 147 -23.51 9.24 -12.75
C GLY A 147 -23.21 10.44 -11.85
N MET A 148 -22.18 11.17 -12.24
CA MET A 148 -21.64 12.34 -11.55
C MET A 148 -22.69 13.45 -11.41
N LEU A 149 -23.36 13.86 -12.49
CA LEU A 149 -24.38 14.91 -12.47
C LEU A 149 -25.55 14.59 -11.52
N ARG A 150 -26.00 13.34 -11.49
CA ARG A 150 -27.10 12.90 -10.62
C ARG A 150 -26.68 12.82 -9.16
N LEU A 151 -25.47 12.34 -8.91
CA LEU A 151 -24.91 12.29 -7.57
C LEU A 151 -24.74 13.70 -7.00
N SER A 152 -24.23 14.65 -7.79
CA SER A 152 -24.15 16.08 -7.41
C SER A 152 -25.51 16.64 -6.99
N LYS A 153 -26.58 16.45 -7.78
CA LYS A 153 -27.94 16.87 -7.41
C LYS A 153 -28.43 16.24 -6.10
N LYS A 154 -28.12 14.98 -5.84
CA LYS A 154 -28.54 14.24 -4.63
C LYS A 154 -27.72 14.60 -3.39
N LEU A 155 -26.50 15.09 -3.57
CA LEU A 155 -25.57 15.49 -2.51
C LEU A 155 -25.70 16.96 -2.08
N ASN A 156 -26.57 17.75 -2.72
CA ASN A 156 -26.85 19.12 -2.29
C ASN A 156 -27.28 19.16 -0.82
N GLY A 157 -26.48 19.84 0.01
CA GLY A 157 -26.69 19.96 1.46
C GLY A 157 -26.21 18.75 2.29
N LYS A 158 -25.65 17.72 1.65
CA LYS A 158 -25.13 16.49 2.30
C LYS A 158 -23.71 16.16 1.84
N GLN A 159 -22.92 17.15 1.45
CA GLN A 159 -21.58 16.97 0.87
C GLN A 159 -20.62 16.23 1.83
N GLN A 160 -20.75 16.40 3.14
CA GLN A 160 -19.90 15.70 4.12
C GLN A 160 -20.09 14.17 4.07
N TRP A 161 -21.30 13.69 3.76
CA TRP A 161 -21.58 12.26 3.63
C TRP A 161 -20.81 11.61 2.48
N LEU A 162 -20.41 12.38 1.46
CA LEU A 162 -19.53 11.89 0.41
C LEU A 162 -18.20 11.40 1.00
N ILE A 163 -17.58 12.20 1.87
CA ILE A 163 -16.32 11.85 2.54
C ILE A 163 -16.53 10.64 3.45
N VAL A 164 -17.57 10.67 4.29
CA VAL A 164 -17.86 9.61 5.27
C VAL A 164 -18.06 8.26 4.58
N ILE A 165 -18.93 8.19 3.56
CA ILE A 165 -19.28 6.93 2.90
C ILE A 165 -18.07 6.39 2.14
N ILE A 166 -17.39 7.23 1.36
CA ILE A 166 -16.26 6.78 0.54
C ILE A 166 -15.11 6.33 1.42
N MET A 167 -14.71 7.14 2.42
CA MET A 167 -13.62 6.78 3.30
C MET A 167 -13.94 5.52 4.10
N ALA A 168 -15.18 5.34 4.57
CA ALA A 168 -15.59 4.15 5.31
C ALA A 168 -15.49 2.88 4.45
N LEU A 169 -16.02 2.93 3.21
CA LEU A 169 -15.98 1.79 2.29
C LEU A 169 -14.55 1.42 1.91
N ILE A 170 -13.70 2.41 1.62
CA ILE A 170 -12.30 2.16 1.28
C ILE A 170 -11.53 1.65 2.49
N ALA A 171 -11.76 2.22 3.69
CA ALA A 171 -11.13 1.73 4.92
C ALA A 171 -11.57 0.31 5.28
N LEU A 172 -12.80 -0.05 4.97
CA LEU A 172 -13.30 -1.42 5.11
C LEU A 172 -12.58 -2.37 4.14
N GLY A 173 -12.36 -1.96 2.89
CA GLY A 173 -11.54 -2.71 1.95
C GLY A 173 -10.09 -2.87 2.41
N GLY A 174 -9.49 -1.80 2.92
CA GLY A 174 -8.12 -1.80 3.44
C GLY A 174 -7.93 -2.75 4.62
N THR A 175 -8.84 -2.74 5.59
CA THR A 175 -8.73 -3.59 6.79
C THR A 175 -8.99 -5.06 6.51
N THR A 176 -9.84 -5.37 5.50
CA THR A 176 -10.30 -6.74 5.24
C THR A 176 -9.47 -7.48 4.20
N PHE A 177 -9.18 -6.88 3.03
CA PHE A 177 -8.44 -7.54 1.96
C PHE A 177 -7.25 -6.72 1.46
N GLY A 178 -6.92 -5.61 2.13
CA GLY A 178 -5.76 -4.80 1.78
C GLY A 178 -5.96 -3.95 0.54
N LEU A 179 -7.17 -3.44 0.30
CA LEU A 179 -7.49 -2.53 -0.81
C LEU A 179 -6.52 -1.35 -0.85
N ALA A 180 -5.50 -1.39 -1.71
CA ALA A 180 -4.44 -0.40 -1.79
C ALA A 180 -4.22 0.03 -3.25
N GLU A 181 -3.62 -0.81 -4.07
CA GLU A 181 -3.34 -0.55 -5.48
C GLU A 181 -4.62 -0.33 -6.30
N GLU A 182 -5.71 -1.00 -5.94
CA GLU A 182 -7.00 -0.87 -6.63
C GLU A 182 -7.65 0.49 -6.37
N THR A 183 -7.24 1.20 -5.30
CA THR A 183 -7.76 2.54 -5.02
C THR A 183 -7.39 3.55 -6.12
N LEU A 184 -6.31 3.28 -6.87
CA LEU A 184 -5.87 4.09 -8.00
C LEU A 184 -6.99 4.25 -9.06
N ALA A 185 -7.80 3.21 -9.25
CA ALA A 185 -8.95 3.21 -10.17
C ALA A 185 -10.02 4.25 -9.82
N PHE A 186 -10.12 4.60 -8.54
CA PHE A 186 -11.19 5.46 -8.05
C PHE A 186 -10.86 6.94 -8.22
N TYR A 187 -9.61 7.33 -8.47
CA TYR A 187 -9.25 8.74 -8.62
C TYR A 187 -9.92 9.41 -9.82
N PRO A 188 -9.84 8.87 -11.06
CA PRO A 188 -10.51 9.48 -12.22
C PRO A 188 -12.04 9.58 -12.05
N ILE A 189 -12.59 8.69 -11.21
CA ILE A 189 -14.02 8.56 -10.95
C ILE A 189 -14.49 9.55 -9.88
N LEU A 190 -13.80 9.59 -8.74
CA LEU A 190 -14.23 10.30 -7.56
C LEU A 190 -13.79 11.76 -7.56
N VAL A 191 -12.60 12.08 -8.09
CA VAL A 191 -12.09 13.46 -8.12
C VAL A 191 -13.11 14.45 -8.71
N PRO A 192 -13.73 14.21 -9.89
CA PRO A 192 -14.71 15.16 -10.41
C PRO A 192 -15.97 15.27 -9.53
N ILE A 193 -16.37 14.19 -8.85
CA ILE A 193 -17.50 14.22 -7.90
C ILE A 193 -17.18 15.15 -6.72
N PHE A 194 -15.96 15.08 -6.18
CA PHE A 194 -15.51 15.98 -5.13
C PHE A 194 -15.46 17.44 -5.59
N LEU A 195 -14.93 17.70 -6.79
CA LEU A 195 -14.87 19.05 -7.37
C LEU A 195 -16.27 19.65 -7.57
N MET A 196 -17.21 18.87 -8.10
CA MET A 196 -18.61 19.31 -8.26
C MET A 196 -19.33 19.51 -6.93
N ALA A 197 -18.94 18.80 -5.87
CA ALA A 197 -19.46 19.03 -4.51
C ALA A 197 -18.90 20.31 -3.85
N GLY A 198 -18.01 21.02 -4.55
CA GLY A 198 -17.35 22.24 -4.07
C GLY A 198 -16.11 21.99 -3.21
N TYR A 199 -15.58 20.77 -3.21
CA TYR A 199 -14.30 20.44 -2.58
C TYR A 199 -13.14 20.56 -3.58
N ASP A 200 -11.91 20.43 -3.09
CA ASP A 200 -10.72 20.38 -3.94
C ASP A 200 -10.27 18.94 -4.24
N ALA A 201 -9.36 18.81 -5.21
CA ALA A 201 -8.74 17.54 -5.57
C ALA A 201 -8.00 16.90 -4.38
N LEU A 202 -7.42 17.70 -3.49
CA LEU A 202 -6.74 17.20 -2.30
C LEU A 202 -7.70 16.50 -1.34
N THR A 203 -8.94 16.98 -1.21
CA THR A 203 -9.98 16.32 -0.42
C THR A 203 -10.32 14.95 -0.98
N ALA A 204 -10.41 14.81 -2.31
CA ALA A 204 -10.61 13.52 -2.96
C ALA A 204 -9.46 12.56 -2.63
N VAL A 205 -8.22 13.03 -2.78
CA VAL A 205 -7.03 12.24 -2.44
C VAL A 205 -7.01 11.86 -0.96
N ALA A 206 -7.28 12.80 -0.06
CA ALA A 206 -7.35 12.52 1.37
C ALA A 206 -8.43 11.48 1.68
N THR A 207 -9.60 11.58 1.07
CA THR A 207 -10.70 10.63 1.31
C THR A 207 -10.33 9.22 0.88
N ILE A 208 -9.77 9.08 -0.32
CA ILE A 208 -9.40 7.78 -0.89
C ILE A 208 -8.18 7.22 -0.16
N TYR A 209 -7.08 7.98 -0.17
CA TYR A 209 -5.78 7.51 0.31
C TYR A 209 -5.74 7.29 1.82
N LEU A 210 -6.29 8.22 2.63
CA LEU A 210 -6.37 7.98 4.07
C LEU A 210 -7.31 6.81 4.38
N GLY A 211 -8.40 6.64 3.62
CA GLY A 211 -9.27 5.48 3.75
C GLY A 211 -8.48 4.18 3.63
N THR A 212 -7.76 3.98 2.53
CA THR A 212 -6.97 2.75 2.34
C THR A 212 -5.82 2.62 3.32
N ALA A 213 -5.02 3.69 3.48
CA ALA A 213 -3.79 3.61 4.26
C ALA A 213 -4.08 3.43 5.75
N ILE A 214 -5.05 4.15 6.32
CA ILE A 214 -5.45 3.99 7.74
C ILE A 214 -6.22 2.69 7.94
N GLY A 215 -7.05 2.29 6.98
CA GLY A 215 -7.75 1.01 7.00
C GLY A 215 -6.78 -0.16 7.04
N THR A 216 -5.73 -0.12 6.22
CA THR A 216 -4.66 -1.12 6.19
C THR A 216 -3.75 -1.03 7.42
N MET A 217 -3.41 0.18 7.87
CA MET A 217 -2.65 0.41 9.10
C MET A 217 -3.33 -0.26 10.29
N SER A 218 -4.64 -0.10 10.44
CA SER A 218 -5.40 -0.68 11.54
C SER A 218 -6.10 -1.98 11.12
N SER A 219 -5.42 -2.82 10.33
CA SER A 219 -6.03 -4.00 9.74
C SER A 219 -6.48 -5.04 10.78
N THR A 220 -7.69 -5.57 10.60
CA THR A 220 -8.25 -6.66 11.39
C THR A 220 -7.94 -8.04 10.81
N ILE A 221 -8.23 -8.26 9.52
CA ILE A 221 -8.20 -9.59 8.88
C ILE A 221 -7.46 -9.63 7.54
N ASN A 222 -6.71 -8.59 7.19
CA ASN A 222 -6.03 -8.50 5.88
C ASN A 222 -5.03 -9.66 5.69
N PRO A 223 -5.19 -10.49 4.63
CA PRO A 223 -4.32 -11.62 4.36
C PRO A 223 -2.87 -11.21 4.10
N PHE A 224 -2.63 -10.00 3.59
CA PHE A 224 -1.32 -9.51 3.19
C PHE A 224 -0.54 -8.79 4.30
N SER A 225 -1.15 -8.59 5.48
CA SER A 225 -0.52 -7.96 6.64
C SER A 225 -0.79 -8.75 7.92
N THR A 226 -1.89 -8.47 8.62
CA THR A 226 -2.20 -9.06 9.94
C THR A 226 -2.18 -10.58 9.95
N VAL A 227 -2.75 -11.23 8.92
CA VAL A 227 -2.82 -12.71 8.89
C VAL A 227 -1.44 -13.32 8.68
N ILE A 228 -0.70 -12.88 7.65
CA ILE A 228 0.68 -13.36 7.42
C ILE A 228 1.57 -13.07 8.63
N ALA A 229 1.46 -11.88 9.24
CA ALA A 229 2.23 -11.52 10.43
C ALA A 229 1.90 -12.43 11.61
N SER A 230 0.61 -12.73 11.84
CA SER A 230 0.16 -13.62 12.93
C SER A 230 0.66 -15.04 12.71
N ASN A 231 0.53 -15.57 11.49
CA ASN A 231 1.04 -16.90 11.16
C ASN A 231 2.57 -16.96 11.32
N ALA A 232 3.31 -15.93 10.87
CA ALA A 232 4.76 -15.85 11.03
C ALA A 232 5.19 -15.62 12.50
N ALA A 233 4.32 -15.05 13.33
CA ALA A 233 4.51 -14.89 14.77
C ALA A 233 4.07 -16.12 15.59
N GLY A 234 3.44 -17.12 14.96
CA GLY A 234 2.99 -18.34 15.64
C GLY A 234 1.68 -18.22 16.40
N ILE A 235 0.88 -17.21 16.12
CA ILE A 235 -0.39 -16.93 16.83
C ILE A 235 -1.54 -16.79 15.84
N SER A 236 -2.78 -16.80 16.35
CA SER A 236 -3.95 -16.59 15.51
C SER A 236 -4.11 -15.10 15.20
N PHE A 237 -4.58 -14.76 13.99
CA PHE A 237 -4.91 -13.38 13.65
C PHE A 237 -6.09 -12.84 14.47
N THR A 238 -6.89 -13.71 15.07
CA THR A 238 -7.95 -13.34 16.01
C THR A 238 -7.40 -12.81 17.32
N ASP A 239 -6.14 -13.14 17.65
CA ASP A 239 -5.49 -12.69 18.87
C ASP A 239 -5.20 -11.19 18.74
N GLY A 240 -5.78 -10.38 19.63
CA GLY A 240 -5.75 -8.92 19.54
C GLY A 240 -6.79 -8.30 18.60
N LEU A 241 -7.77 -9.06 18.08
CA LEU A 241 -8.82 -8.51 17.22
C LEU A 241 -9.63 -7.37 17.87
N PRO A 242 -10.05 -7.43 19.16
CA PRO A 242 -10.82 -6.35 19.78
C PRO A 242 -10.08 -5.01 19.78
N ILE A 243 -8.78 -5.02 20.13
CA ILE A 243 -7.98 -3.79 20.15
C ILE A 243 -7.73 -3.26 18.74
N ARG A 244 -7.54 -4.14 17.73
CA ARG A 244 -7.42 -3.74 16.33
C ARG A 244 -8.70 -3.12 15.80
N LEU A 245 -9.86 -3.68 16.14
CA LEU A 245 -11.16 -3.12 15.75
C LEU A 245 -11.39 -1.75 16.38
N LEU A 246 -11.10 -1.61 17.68
CA LEU A 246 -11.17 -0.32 18.37
C LEU A 246 -10.24 0.71 17.73
N MET A 247 -8.97 0.34 17.48
CA MET A 247 -8.01 1.20 16.80
C MET A 247 -8.50 1.59 15.40
N TRP A 248 -9.06 0.66 14.63
CA TRP A 248 -9.60 0.94 13.31
C TRP A 248 -10.73 1.98 13.36
N VAL A 249 -11.70 1.81 14.26
CA VAL A 249 -12.80 2.78 14.43
C VAL A 249 -12.27 4.16 14.81
N LEU A 250 -11.35 4.23 15.79
CA LEU A 250 -10.80 5.50 16.27
C LEU A 250 -9.94 6.20 15.22
N ALA A 251 -9.04 5.47 14.55
CA ALA A 251 -8.14 6.02 13.55
C ALA A 251 -8.90 6.47 12.30
N VAL A 252 -9.84 5.65 11.80
CA VAL A 252 -10.69 6.02 10.64
C VAL A 252 -11.58 7.20 11.00
N GLY A 253 -12.20 7.20 12.18
CA GLY A 253 -13.03 8.32 12.65
C GLY A 253 -12.24 9.63 12.78
N LEU A 254 -11.02 9.57 13.31
CA LEU A 254 -10.10 10.70 13.39
C LEU A 254 -9.73 11.24 11.99
N SER A 255 -9.39 10.36 11.06
CA SER A 255 -9.08 10.73 9.67
C SER A 255 -10.28 11.30 8.91
N MET A 256 -11.48 10.77 9.14
CA MET A 256 -12.73 11.32 8.61
C MET A 256 -12.97 12.73 9.15
N PHE A 257 -12.91 12.91 10.47
CA PHE A 257 -13.11 14.21 11.10
C PHE A 257 -12.12 15.26 10.58
N TYR A 258 -10.84 14.89 10.51
CA TYR A 258 -9.78 15.75 9.98
C TYR A 258 -10.04 16.17 8.53
N THR A 259 -10.41 15.21 7.68
CA THR A 259 -10.67 15.44 6.25
C THR A 259 -11.91 16.30 6.05
N ILE A 260 -13.01 16.03 6.77
CA ILE A 260 -14.24 16.82 6.72
C ILE A 260 -13.97 18.27 7.15
N ARG A 261 -13.19 18.47 8.22
CA ARG A 261 -12.85 19.81 8.70
C ARG A 261 -12.07 20.61 7.65
N TYR A 262 -11.11 19.99 6.97
CA TYR A 262 -10.38 20.61 5.87
C TYR A 262 -11.31 20.90 4.68
N ALA A 263 -12.05 19.89 4.24
CA ALA A 263 -12.93 19.96 3.09
C ALA A 263 -14.00 21.06 3.22
N GLU A 264 -14.64 21.16 4.39
CA GLU A 264 -15.63 22.21 4.67
C GLU A 264 -15.02 23.60 4.72
N LYS A 265 -13.75 23.73 5.15
CA LYS A 265 -13.04 25.00 5.09
C LYS A 265 -12.86 25.43 3.64
N VAL A 266 -12.40 24.53 2.77
CA VAL A 266 -12.24 24.76 1.33
C VAL A 266 -13.56 25.06 0.63
N ARG A 267 -14.62 24.33 0.97
CA ARG A 267 -15.95 24.51 0.39
C ARG A 267 -16.55 25.88 0.69
N LYS A 268 -16.30 26.40 1.90
CA LYS A 268 -16.78 27.73 2.34
C LYS A 268 -15.89 28.86 1.83
N ASP A 269 -14.59 28.60 1.72
CA ASP A 269 -13.58 29.55 1.29
C ASP A 269 -12.55 28.83 0.38
N PRO A 270 -12.70 28.91 -0.96
CA PRO A 270 -11.81 28.24 -1.91
C PRO A 270 -10.34 28.63 -1.78
N GLU A 271 -10.03 29.87 -1.35
CA GLU A 271 -8.64 30.34 -1.18
C GLU A 271 -7.92 29.61 -0.05
N SER A 272 -8.66 28.99 0.86
CA SER A 272 -8.10 28.17 1.94
C SER A 272 -7.55 26.82 1.46
N SER A 273 -7.81 26.43 0.20
CA SER A 273 -7.27 25.21 -0.40
C SER A 273 -5.75 25.27 -0.53
N LEU A 274 -5.07 24.20 -0.11
CA LEU A 274 -3.63 24.06 -0.27
C LEU A 274 -3.19 23.96 -1.73
N VAL A 275 -4.14 23.62 -2.62
CA VAL A 275 -3.95 23.44 -4.06
C VAL A 275 -4.61 24.55 -4.90
N TYR A 276 -5.12 25.62 -4.28
CA TYR A 276 -5.81 26.74 -4.95
C TYR A 276 -5.04 27.29 -6.17
N ASN A 277 -3.74 27.53 -5.99
CA ASN A 277 -2.85 28.09 -7.02
C ASN A 277 -2.04 27.03 -7.79
N ALA A 278 -2.27 25.73 -7.52
CA ALA A 278 -1.42 24.64 -8.00
C ALA A 278 -2.06 23.80 -9.11
N ILE A 279 -3.39 23.75 -9.17
CA ILE A 279 -4.08 23.02 -10.22
C ILE A 279 -4.08 23.89 -11.48
N ASP A 280 -3.42 23.40 -12.53
CA ASP A 280 -3.45 24.02 -13.84
C ASP A 280 -4.91 24.09 -14.34
N GLN A 281 -5.35 25.23 -14.87
CA GLN A 281 -6.72 25.40 -15.38
C GLN A 281 -7.07 24.30 -16.40
N LYS A 282 -6.07 23.78 -17.13
CA LYS A 282 -6.19 22.63 -18.05
C LYS A 282 -6.55 21.31 -17.36
N GLN A 283 -6.08 21.04 -16.15
CA GLN A 283 -6.44 19.81 -15.40
C GLN A 283 -7.86 19.93 -14.81
N LEU A 284 -8.26 21.12 -14.38
CA LEU A 284 -9.66 21.41 -14.08
C LEU A 284 -10.53 21.21 -15.33
N ASP A 285 -10.07 21.60 -16.52
CA ASP A 285 -10.81 21.39 -17.78
C ASP A 285 -10.94 19.91 -18.17
N GLN A 286 -9.98 19.03 -17.83
CA GLN A 286 -10.10 17.58 -18.00
C GLN A 286 -11.20 16.96 -17.14
N PHE A 287 -11.45 17.54 -15.96
CA PHE A 287 -12.51 17.11 -15.05
C PHE A 287 -13.79 17.97 -15.14
N LYS A 288 -13.78 19.06 -15.91
CA LYS A 288 -14.99 19.84 -16.22
C LYS A 288 -15.87 19.00 -17.12
N VAL A 289 -16.96 18.51 -16.53
CA VAL A 289 -18.05 17.88 -17.26
C VAL A 289 -18.55 18.88 -18.30
N LYS A 290 -18.40 18.56 -19.60
CA LYS A 290 -19.13 19.28 -20.66
C LYS A 290 -20.60 19.19 -20.32
N ASN A 291 -21.20 20.32 -19.98
CA ASN A 291 -22.61 20.45 -19.63
C ASN A 291 -23.47 20.21 -20.87
N ASN A 292 -23.60 18.95 -21.30
CA ASN A 292 -24.64 18.55 -22.22
C ASN A 292 -25.88 18.26 -21.39
N ASN A 293 -26.88 19.12 -21.57
CA ASN A 293 -28.21 19.10 -20.97
C ASN A 293 -28.72 17.70 -20.59
N ASN A 294 -29.19 17.54 -19.35
CA ASN A 294 -30.17 16.54 -18.89
C ASN A 294 -30.22 15.20 -19.68
N SER A 295 -29.08 14.52 -19.85
CA SER A 295 -29.11 13.14 -20.35
C SER A 295 -29.57 12.24 -19.20
N GLU A 296 -30.79 11.72 -19.28
CA GLU A 296 -31.17 10.57 -18.47
C GLU A 296 -30.19 9.42 -18.71
N PHE A 297 -29.96 8.59 -17.69
CA PHE A 297 -29.12 7.40 -17.83
C PHE A 297 -29.71 6.49 -18.90
N THR A 298 -29.00 6.35 -20.02
CA THR A 298 -29.40 5.36 -21.02
C THR A 298 -29.27 3.95 -20.41
N ARG A 299 -30.11 3.01 -20.87
CA ARG A 299 -30.02 1.61 -20.43
C ARG A 299 -28.60 1.05 -20.64
N ARG A 300 -27.93 1.44 -21.73
CA ARG A 300 -26.53 1.08 -22.01
C ARG A 300 -25.57 1.57 -20.93
N GLN A 301 -25.62 2.86 -20.58
CA GLN A 301 -24.78 3.42 -19.52
C GLN A 301 -24.98 2.74 -18.16
N LYS A 302 -26.22 2.36 -17.81
CA LYS A 302 -26.50 1.60 -16.58
C LYS A 302 -25.86 0.21 -16.61
N ILE A 303 -26.00 -0.51 -17.71
CA ILE A 303 -25.43 -1.87 -17.86
C ILE A 303 -23.90 -1.78 -17.90
N THR A 304 -23.31 -0.78 -18.56
CA THR A 304 -21.86 -0.52 -18.56
C THR A 304 -21.33 -0.29 -17.15
N LEU A 305 -21.97 0.56 -16.34
CA LEU A 305 -21.57 0.77 -14.95
C LEU A 305 -21.78 -0.47 -14.09
N LEU A 306 -22.86 -1.22 -14.33
CA LEU A 306 -23.12 -2.46 -13.60
C LEU A 306 -22.05 -3.51 -13.90
N ALA A 307 -21.67 -3.71 -15.17
CA ALA A 307 -20.61 -4.63 -15.56
C ALA A 307 -19.27 -4.24 -14.92
N PHE A 308 -18.95 -2.95 -14.91
CA PHE A 308 -17.77 -2.43 -14.24
C PHE A 308 -17.80 -2.68 -12.71
N ALA A 309 -18.93 -2.39 -12.06
CA ALA A 309 -19.11 -2.63 -10.62
C ALA A 309 -19.05 -4.13 -10.27
N CYS A 310 -19.60 -5.01 -11.11
CA CYS A 310 -19.49 -6.46 -10.96
C CYS A 310 -18.04 -6.93 -11.01
N GLY A 311 -17.19 -6.30 -11.84
CA GLY A 311 -15.74 -6.57 -11.86
C GLY A 311 -15.10 -6.40 -10.48
N PHE A 312 -15.42 -5.31 -9.77
CA PHE A 312 -14.95 -5.09 -8.39
C PHE A 312 -15.52 -6.11 -7.40
N LEU A 313 -16.80 -6.47 -7.51
CA LEU A 313 -17.40 -7.48 -6.61
C LEU A 313 -16.75 -8.86 -6.79
N ILE A 314 -16.51 -9.28 -8.03
CA ILE A 314 -15.84 -10.54 -8.37
C ILE A 314 -14.39 -10.50 -7.87
N MET A 315 -13.69 -9.38 -8.07
CA MET A 315 -12.35 -9.17 -7.56
C MET A 315 -12.31 -9.32 -6.03
N ILE A 316 -13.19 -8.63 -5.29
CA ILE A 316 -13.24 -8.69 -3.82
C ILE A 316 -13.45 -10.13 -3.36
N TYR A 317 -14.40 -10.84 -3.97
CA TYR A 317 -14.64 -12.26 -3.67
C TYR A 317 -13.41 -13.13 -3.95
N GLY A 318 -12.79 -12.94 -5.11
CA GLY A 318 -11.62 -13.71 -5.52
C GLY A 318 -10.41 -13.53 -4.60
N VAL A 319 -10.11 -12.29 -4.21
CA VAL A 319 -9.01 -12.00 -3.28
C VAL A 319 -9.29 -12.61 -1.90
N GLN A 320 -10.53 -12.51 -1.40
CA GLN A 320 -10.86 -12.99 -0.05
C GLN A 320 -11.03 -14.50 0.05
N GLN A 321 -11.63 -15.14 -0.95
CA GLN A 321 -12.07 -16.54 -0.85
C GLN A 321 -11.23 -17.50 -1.71
N LEU A 322 -10.66 -17.01 -2.81
CA LEU A 322 -9.94 -17.84 -3.79
C LEU A 322 -8.42 -17.61 -3.76
N GLY A 323 -7.93 -16.70 -2.91
CA GLY A 323 -6.51 -16.36 -2.80
C GLY A 323 -5.94 -15.72 -4.06
N TRP A 324 -6.79 -15.07 -4.87
CA TRP A 324 -6.37 -14.42 -6.11
C TRP A 324 -5.36 -13.30 -5.86
N TYR A 325 -4.42 -13.18 -6.78
CA TYR A 325 -3.42 -12.13 -6.79
C TYR A 325 -3.60 -11.28 -8.06
N PHE A 326 -2.64 -10.40 -8.35
CA PHE A 326 -2.78 -9.40 -9.43
C PHE A 326 -3.07 -10.00 -10.81
N THR A 327 -2.54 -11.18 -11.12
CA THR A 327 -2.78 -11.86 -12.41
C THR A 327 -4.25 -12.24 -12.58
N GLU A 328 -4.85 -12.91 -11.59
CA GLU A 328 -6.25 -13.31 -11.65
C GLU A 328 -7.18 -12.07 -11.65
N ILE A 329 -6.84 -11.04 -10.88
CA ILE A 329 -7.58 -9.77 -10.88
C ILE A 329 -7.51 -9.11 -12.27
N SER A 330 -6.35 -9.11 -12.91
CA SER A 330 -6.17 -8.61 -14.28
C SER A 330 -7.04 -9.38 -15.27
N VAL A 331 -7.16 -10.69 -15.12
CA VAL A 331 -8.05 -11.54 -15.94
C VAL A 331 -9.52 -11.16 -15.76
N VAL A 332 -9.96 -10.86 -14.52
CA VAL A 332 -11.33 -10.39 -14.26
C VAL A 332 -11.63 -9.11 -15.03
N PHE A 333 -10.76 -8.10 -14.92
CA PHE A 333 -10.98 -6.82 -15.61
C PHE A 333 -10.79 -6.92 -17.12
N LEU A 334 -9.93 -7.80 -17.61
CA LEU A 334 -9.86 -8.13 -19.03
C LEU A 334 -11.17 -8.78 -19.50
N GLY A 335 -11.76 -9.67 -18.70
CA GLY A 335 -13.12 -10.19 -18.92
C GLY A 335 -14.17 -9.07 -19.00
N VAL A 336 -14.08 -8.07 -18.12
CA VAL A 336 -14.93 -6.87 -18.17
C VAL A 336 -14.73 -6.11 -19.49
N VAL A 337 -13.51 -5.98 -20.02
CA VAL A 337 -13.27 -5.37 -21.34
C VAL A 337 -14.09 -6.09 -22.42
N TYR A 338 -14.03 -7.42 -22.49
CA TYR A 338 -14.78 -8.18 -23.48
C TYR A 338 -16.29 -8.03 -23.33
N VAL A 339 -16.80 -8.02 -22.08
CA VAL A 339 -18.22 -7.75 -21.81
C VAL A 339 -18.59 -6.35 -22.31
N LEU A 340 -17.78 -5.33 -21.99
CA LEU A 340 -17.99 -3.94 -22.42
C LEU A 340 -17.95 -3.78 -23.94
N ALA A 341 -17.14 -4.56 -24.66
CA ALA A 341 -17.13 -4.56 -26.12
C ALA A 341 -18.51 -4.91 -26.71
N LEU A 342 -19.24 -5.83 -26.06
CA LEU A 342 -20.57 -6.25 -26.50
C LEU A 342 -21.68 -5.26 -26.12
N ILE A 343 -21.59 -4.63 -24.94
CA ILE A 343 -22.71 -3.84 -24.37
C ILE A 343 -22.56 -2.32 -24.49
N SER A 344 -21.35 -1.80 -24.69
CA SER A 344 -21.08 -0.34 -24.71
C SER A 344 -21.73 0.37 -25.91
N GLY A 345 -21.92 -0.35 -27.02
CA GLY A 345 -22.42 0.22 -28.27
C GLY A 345 -21.43 1.15 -28.98
N LEU A 346 -20.16 1.13 -28.58
CA LEU A 346 -19.07 1.81 -29.27
C LEU A 346 -18.68 1.04 -30.54
N LYS A 347 -18.27 1.76 -31.59
CA LYS A 347 -17.64 1.13 -32.77
C LYS A 347 -16.26 0.60 -32.39
N GLU A 348 -15.82 -0.48 -33.03
CA GLU A 348 -14.57 -1.18 -32.73
C GLU A 348 -13.36 -0.25 -32.62
N LYS A 349 -13.07 0.56 -33.64
CA LYS A 349 -11.99 1.57 -33.58
C LYS A 349 -12.10 2.50 -32.36
N VAL A 350 -13.27 3.07 -32.09
CA VAL A 350 -13.47 3.98 -30.94
C VAL A 350 -13.29 3.24 -29.61
N PHE A 351 -13.74 1.99 -29.53
CA PHE A 351 -13.59 1.15 -28.36
C PHE A 351 -12.12 0.88 -28.06
N VAL A 352 -11.36 0.44 -29.07
CA VAL A 352 -9.93 0.15 -28.94
C VAL A 352 -9.13 1.42 -28.63
N ASP A 353 -9.39 2.52 -29.34
CA ASP A 353 -8.73 3.81 -29.07
C ASP A 353 -8.99 4.29 -27.64
N SER A 354 -10.22 4.10 -27.12
CA SER A 354 -10.57 4.47 -25.75
C SER A 354 -9.86 3.60 -24.71
N PHE A 355 -9.74 2.30 -24.97
CA PHE A 355 -8.98 1.39 -24.12
C PHE A 355 -7.49 1.75 -24.09
N VAL A 356 -6.88 1.96 -25.26
CA VAL A 356 -5.45 2.29 -25.36
C VAL A 356 -5.17 3.65 -24.73
N SER A 357 -6.01 4.66 -24.97
CA SER A 357 -5.84 5.98 -24.36
C SER A 357 -5.95 5.92 -22.84
N GLY A 358 -6.95 5.19 -22.32
CA GLY A 358 -7.11 5.04 -20.87
C GLY A 358 -5.94 4.29 -20.21
N ALA A 359 -5.39 3.28 -20.88
CA ALA A 359 -4.18 2.61 -20.43
C ALA A 359 -2.95 3.54 -20.49
N ALA A 360 -2.83 4.34 -21.56
CA ALA A 360 -1.72 5.27 -21.76
C ALA A 360 -1.64 6.34 -20.64
N ASP A 361 -2.79 6.84 -20.18
CA ASP A 361 -2.87 7.79 -19.08
C ASP A 361 -2.28 7.24 -17.76
N LEU A 362 -2.22 5.92 -17.60
CA LEU A 362 -1.67 5.25 -16.41
C LEU A 362 -0.25 4.69 -16.59
N ILE A 363 0.39 4.85 -17.75
CA ILE A 363 1.77 4.35 -17.97
C ILE A 363 2.75 4.97 -16.98
N GLY A 364 2.66 6.29 -16.74
CA GLY A 364 3.55 6.98 -15.80
C GLY A 364 3.39 6.47 -14.36
N VAL A 365 2.16 6.16 -13.97
CA VAL A 365 1.80 5.58 -12.66
C VAL A 365 2.40 4.18 -12.53
N ALA A 366 2.19 3.32 -13.52
CA ALA A 366 2.73 1.96 -13.54
C ALA A 366 4.27 1.94 -13.46
N LEU A 367 4.97 2.80 -14.21
CA LEU A 367 6.43 2.91 -14.15
C LEU A 367 6.93 3.41 -12.79
N THR A 368 6.19 4.33 -12.16
CA THR A 368 6.52 4.83 -10.82
C THR A 368 6.50 3.70 -9.78
N VAL A 369 5.53 2.77 -9.88
CA VAL A 369 5.45 1.57 -9.03
C VAL A 369 6.67 0.66 -9.23
N GLY A 370 7.04 0.36 -10.48
CA GLY A 370 8.21 -0.48 -10.77
C GLY A 370 9.52 0.10 -10.23
N ILE A 371 9.69 1.43 -10.30
CA ILE A 371 10.90 2.08 -9.76
C ILE A 371 10.86 2.16 -8.24
N ALA A 372 9.69 2.33 -7.61
CA ALA A 372 9.58 2.25 -6.16
C ALA A 372 10.08 0.90 -5.62
N ARG A 373 9.82 -0.20 -6.34
CA ARG A 373 10.29 -1.55 -5.99
C ARG A 373 11.82 -1.68 -5.96
N SER A 374 12.53 -0.90 -6.79
CA SER A 374 14.00 -0.94 -6.88
C SER A 374 14.70 -0.61 -5.57
N VAL A 375 14.11 0.22 -4.71
CA VAL A 375 14.67 0.58 -3.40
C VAL A 375 14.82 -0.66 -2.51
N GLY A 376 13.77 -1.48 -2.46
CA GLY A 376 13.79 -2.75 -1.74
C GLY A 376 14.82 -3.72 -2.32
N ILE A 377 14.89 -3.82 -3.66
CA ILE A 377 15.86 -4.69 -4.36
C ILE A 377 17.30 -4.29 -4.03
N VAL A 378 17.63 -2.99 -3.97
CA VAL A 378 18.97 -2.54 -3.58
C VAL A 378 19.31 -2.97 -2.16
N MET A 379 18.38 -2.88 -1.22
CA MET A 379 18.62 -3.32 0.15
C MET A 379 18.80 -4.83 0.28
N GLU A 380 17.94 -5.58 -0.41
CA GLU A 380 17.95 -7.05 -0.43
C GLU A 380 19.26 -7.56 -1.02
N THR A 381 19.60 -7.09 -2.22
CA THR A 381 20.84 -7.48 -2.89
C THR A 381 22.08 -7.02 -2.13
N SER A 382 21.99 -5.96 -1.30
CA SER A 382 23.11 -5.49 -0.47
C SER A 382 23.18 -6.16 0.90
N PHE A 383 22.21 -7.01 1.24
CA PHE A 383 22.11 -7.72 2.53
C PHE A 383 22.13 -6.75 3.72
N VAL A 384 21.43 -5.62 3.57
CA VAL A 384 21.37 -4.55 4.58
C VAL A 384 20.14 -4.71 5.48
N SER A 385 19.03 -5.21 4.94
CA SER A 385 17.76 -5.39 5.67
C SER A 385 17.93 -6.21 6.95
N ASP A 386 18.61 -7.35 6.86
CA ASP A 386 18.86 -8.27 7.98
C ASP A 386 19.77 -7.64 9.05
N THR A 387 20.78 -6.87 8.63
CA THR A 387 21.67 -6.15 9.55
C THR A 387 20.90 -5.10 10.35
N ILE A 388 20.02 -4.34 9.68
CA ILE A 388 19.16 -3.35 10.36
C ILE A 388 18.21 -4.06 11.33
N MET A 389 17.61 -5.19 10.90
CA MET A 389 16.73 -5.99 11.73
C MET A 389 17.45 -6.52 12.99
N ASN A 390 18.66 -7.07 12.83
CA ASN A 390 19.48 -7.54 13.94
C ASN A 390 19.86 -6.40 14.89
N PHE A 391 20.25 -5.25 14.37
CA PHE A 391 20.56 -4.07 15.18
C PHE A 391 19.37 -3.69 16.08
N PHE A 392 18.16 -3.60 15.51
CA PHE A 392 16.98 -3.26 16.29
C PHE A 392 16.56 -4.36 17.26
N SER A 393 16.68 -5.63 16.89
CA SER A 393 16.40 -6.77 17.77
C SER A 393 17.28 -6.75 19.03
N VAL A 394 18.57 -6.48 18.87
CA VAL A 394 19.50 -6.30 20.00
C VAL A 394 19.17 -5.05 20.81
N LEU A 395 18.82 -3.94 20.15
CA LEU A 395 18.50 -2.67 20.81
C LEU A 395 17.28 -2.80 21.73
N ILE A 396 16.24 -3.51 21.31
CA ILE A 396 14.99 -3.65 22.09
C ILE A 396 15.06 -4.80 23.11
N SER A 397 16.04 -5.69 22.99
CA SER A 397 16.23 -6.80 23.94
C SER A 397 16.63 -6.26 25.33
N GLY A 398 15.92 -6.67 26.38
CA GLY A 398 16.17 -6.23 27.76
C GLY A 398 15.46 -4.94 28.18
N MET A 399 14.66 -4.33 27.30
CA MET A 399 13.76 -3.24 27.67
C MET A 399 12.58 -3.73 28.53
N ASN A 400 11.99 -2.86 29.34
CA ASN A 400 10.71 -3.17 30.00
C ASN A 400 9.57 -3.25 28.96
N ASN A 401 8.45 -3.86 29.33
CA ASN A 401 7.33 -4.12 28.43
C ASN A 401 6.78 -2.88 27.70
N VAL A 402 6.58 -1.77 28.40
CA VAL A 402 6.04 -0.53 27.82
C VAL A 402 7.04 0.15 26.88
N LEU A 403 8.30 0.26 27.29
CA LEU A 403 9.34 0.86 26.45
C LEU A 403 9.62 0.00 25.22
N PHE A 404 9.65 -1.33 25.40
CA PHE A 404 9.83 -2.30 24.32
C PHE A 404 8.83 -2.04 23.20
N ILE A 405 7.54 -1.93 23.50
CA ILE A 405 6.52 -1.81 22.45
C ILE A 405 6.54 -0.44 21.77
N ILE A 406 6.81 0.63 22.52
CA ILE A 406 6.90 1.99 21.97
C ILE A 406 8.10 2.08 21.02
N VAL A 407 9.26 1.58 21.43
CA VAL A 407 10.46 1.58 20.58
C VAL A 407 10.24 0.68 19.38
N LEU A 408 9.64 -0.50 19.55
CA LEU A 408 9.33 -1.41 18.45
C LEU A 408 8.42 -0.78 17.38
N PHE A 409 7.43 0.02 17.79
CA PHE A 409 6.61 0.79 16.85
C PHE A 409 7.46 1.74 15.99
N PHE A 410 8.37 2.51 16.61
CA PHE A 410 9.27 3.41 15.86
C PHE A 410 10.27 2.64 14.99
N VAL A 411 10.73 1.48 15.44
CA VAL A 411 11.53 0.56 14.62
C VAL A 411 10.78 0.18 13.35
N TYR A 412 9.49 -0.16 13.44
CA TYR A 412 8.68 -0.47 12.27
C TYR A 412 8.38 0.75 11.39
N CYS A 413 8.31 1.97 11.93
CA CYS A 413 8.30 3.17 11.11
C CYS A 413 9.60 3.31 10.29
N ILE A 414 10.76 3.10 10.92
CA ILE A 414 12.07 3.23 10.24
C ILE A 414 12.25 2.13 9.20
N LEU A 415 11.95 0.88 9.55
CA LEU A 415 12.01 -0.25 8.61
C LEU A 415 11.03 -0.06 7.47
N GLY A 416 9.81 0.41 7.76
CA GLY A 416 8.78 0.70 6.79
C GLY A 416 9.23 1.72 5.74
N LEU A 417 9.95 2.79 6.11
CA LEU A 417 10.47 3.78 5.14
C LEU A 417 11.19 3.14 3.95
N PHE A 418 11.91 2.04 4.22
CA PHE A 418 12.69 1.37 3.20
C PHE A 418 12.03 0.09 2.66
N ILE A 419 11.33 -0.65 3.53
CA ILE A 419 10.65 -1.91 3.22
C ILE A 419 9.13 -1.65 3.28
N GLN A 420 8.56 -1.13 2.19
CA GLN A 420 7.13 -0.85 2.09
C GLN A 420 6.25 -2.10 1.86
N SER A 421 6.84 -3.25 1.56
CA SER A 421 6.08 -4.50 1.39
C SER A 421 5.61 -5.03 2.75
N SER A 422 4.30 -4.97 3.01
CA SER A 422 3.71 -5.49 4.25
C SER A 422 4.02 -6.96 4.46
N SER A 423 3.62 -7.83 3.52
CA SER A 423 3.88 -9.26 3.64
C SER A 423 5.38 -9.61 3.70
N GLY A 424 6.23 -8.86 3.00
CA GLY A 424 7.68 -9.05 3.05
C GLY A 424 8.27 -8.72 4.42
N LEU A 425 7.92 -7.56 4.98
CA LEU A 425 8.39 -7.14 6.29
C LEU A 425 7.86 -8.04 7.41
N ALA A 426 6.62 -8.54 7.29
CA ALA A 426 6.03 -9.48 8.23
C ALA A 426 6.83 -10.79 8.31
N VAL A 427 7.06 -11.47 7.19
CA VAL A 427 7.76 -12.76 7.17
C VAL A 427 9.23 -12.62 7.60
N LEU A 428 9.86 -11.49 7.29
CA LEU A 428 11.24 -11.21 7.70
C LEU A 428 11.36 -10.93 9.21
N SER A 429 10.44 -10.15 9.77
CA SER A 429 10.58 -9.61 11.13
C SER A 429 9.91 -10.45 12.21
N MET A 430 8.73 -11.03 11.96
CA MET A 430 7.93 -11.71 13.00
C MET A 430 8.63 -12.88 13.67
N PRO A 431 9.38 -13.75 12.97
CA PRO A 431 10.11 -14.84 13.62
C PRO A 431 11.16 -14.34 14.62
N ILE A 432 11.67 -13.13 14.43
CA ILE A 432 12.71 -12.52 15.27
C ILE A 432 12.08 -11.67 16.37
N MET A 433 11.15 -10.79 16.02
CA MET A 433 10.59 -9.77 16.91
C MET A 433 9.46 -10.29 17.79
N ALA A 434 8.60 -11.19 17.28
CA ALA A 434 7.48 -11.70 18.07
C ALA A 434 7.92 -12.51 19.30
N PRO A 435 8.95 -13.39 19.23
CA PRO A 435 9.43 -14.09 20.43
C PRO A 435 10.01 -13.19 21.52
N LEU A 436 10.41 -11.95 21.21
CA LEU A 436 10.88 -11.00 22.22
C LEU A 436 9.73 -10.53 23.13
N ALA A 437 8.47 -10.60 22.66
CA ALA A 437 7.29 -10.35 23.47
C ALA A 437 7.22 -11.31 24.67
N ASP A 438 7.52 -12.59 24.44
CA ASP A 438 7.55 -13.61 25.50
C ASP A 438 8.59 -13.29 26.58
N VAL A 439 9.72 -12.67 26.19
CA VAL A 439 10.81 -12.31 27.10
C VAL A 439 10.43 -11.13 27.99
N VAL A 440 9.70 -10.16 27.45
CA VAL A 440 9.24 -8.97 28.20
C VAL A 440 7.87 -9.17 28.85
N GLY A 441 7.27 -10.35 28.71
CA GLY A 441 6.02 -10.73 29.35
C GLY A 441 4.76 -10.09 28.75
N ILE A 442 4.73 -9.86 27.43
CA ILE A 442 3.55 -9.34 26.74
C ILE A 442 3.07 -10.28 25.63
N ASP A 443 1.82 -10.12 25.22
CA ASP A 443 1.25 -10.93 24.14
C ASP A 443 1.86 -10.58 22.77
N ARG A 444 2.12 -11.60 21.94
CA ARG A 444 2.69 -11.44 20.60
C ARG A 444 1.79 -10.64 19.65
N SER A 445 0.47 -10.62 19.87
CA SER A 445 -0.47 -9.82 19.08
C SER A 445 -0.20 -8.32 19.18
N ILE A 446 0.41 -7.86 20.29
CA ILE A 446 0.80 -6.47 20.51
C ILE A 446 1.99 -6.12 19.60
N VAL A 447 2.95 -7.04 19.40
CA VAL A 447 4.04 -6.87 18.41
C VAL A 447 3.48 -6.71 17.00
N ILE A 448 2.46 -7.50 16.64
CA ILE A 448 1.77 -7.39 15.35
C ILE A 448 1.07 -6.03 15.22
N ASN A 449 0.47 -5.51 16.30
CA ASN A 449 -0.13 -4.19 16.30
C ASN A 449 0.93 -3.10 16.09
N ALA A 450 2.06 -3.14 16.80
CA ALA A 450 3.15 -2.19 16.60
C ALA A 450 3.71 -2.24 15.17
N TYR A 451 3.80 -3.43 14.57
CA TYR A 451 4.16 -3.61 13.17
C TYR A 451 3.18 -2.95 12.21
N ASN A 452 1.89 -3.31 12.29
CA ASN A 452 0.86 -2.79 11.40
C ASN A 452 0.72 -1.27 11.54
N TRP A 453 0.72 -0.76 12.78
CA TRP A 453 0.57 0.66 13.06
C TRP A 453 1.81 1.46 12.66
N GLY A 454 3.01 0.93 12.89
CA GLY A 454 4.27 1.55 12.49
C GLY A 454 4.44 1.63 10.98
N GLN A 455 4.26 0.50 10.29
CA GLN A 455 4.40 0.43 8.84
C GLN A 455 3.27 1.21 8.13
N GLY A 456 2.02 1.08 8.58
CA GLY A 456 0.90 1.78 7.98
C GLY A 456 0.98 3.31 8.17
N LEU A 457 1.40 3.78 9.35
CA LEU A 457 1.60 5.20 9.61
C LEU A 457 2.65 5.78 8.67
N ILE A 458 3.80 5.12 8.54
CA ILE A 458 4.86 5.65 7.69
C ILE A 458 4.52 5.57 6.21
N GLY A 459 3.69 4.59 5.81
CA GLY A 459 3.13 4.49 4.47
C GLY A 459 2.43 5.78 4.01
N LEU A 460 1.88 6.58 4.94
CA LEU A 460 1.25 7.86 4.61
C LEU A 460 2.20 8.91 4.02
N VAL A 461 3.50 8.75 4.24
CA VAL A 461 4.53 9.72 3.82
C VAL A 461 5.73 9.09 3.13
N ALA A 462 5.86 7.76 3.15
CA ALA A 462 6.99 7.09 2.54
C ALA A 462 6.97 7.29 1.02
N PRO A 463 8.01 7.87 0.41
CA PRO A 463 8.06 8.08 -1.04
C PRO A 463 8.01 6.78 -1.86
N THR A 464 8.45 5.68 -1.26
CA THR A 464 8.42 4.34 -1.84
C THR A 464 7.03 3.68 -1.76
N GLY A 465 6.08 4.30 -1.04
CA GLY A 465 4.70 3.84 -0.94
C GLY A 465 3.80 4.43 -2.04
N LEU A 466 2.51 4.09 -2.00
CA LEU A 466 1.53 4.47 -3.01
C LEU A 466 1.14 5.96 -2.99
N ILE A 467 1.59 6.75 -2.00
CA ILE A 467 1.19 8.16 -1.89
C ILE A 467 1.64 8.98 -3.10
N LEU A 468 2.88 8.82 -3.56
CA LEU A 468 3.39 9.59 -4.70
C LEU A 468 2.67 9.25 -5.99
N VAL A 469 2.30 7.97 -6.15
CA VAL A 469 1.50 7.47 -7.27
C VAL A 469 0.10 8.07 -7.23
N SER A 470 -0.53 8.06 -6.06
CA SER A 470 -1.86 8.62 -5.84
C SER A 470 -1.92 10.12 -6.13
N LEU A 471 -0.87 10.86 -5.71
CA LEU A 471 -0.78 12.30 -5.93
C LEU A 471 -0.51 12.65 -7.40
N SER A 472 0.32 11.86 -8.09
CA SER A 472 0.63 12.10 -9.51
C SER A 472 -0.59 11.92 -10.41
N MET A 473 -1.48 10.96 -10.08
CA MET A 473 -2.75 10.76 -10.79
C MET A 473 -3.68 11.98 -10.78
N VAL A 474 -3.56 12.84 -9.78
CA VAL A 474 -4.41 14.03 -9.63
C VAL A 474 -3.62 15.33 -9.77
N GLY A 475 -2.35 15.26 -10.18
CA GLY A 475 -1.50 16.43 -10.39
C GLY A 475 -1.14 17.20 -9.11
N ILE A 476 -1.14 16.55 -7.95
CA ILE A 476 -0.83 17.21 -6.67
C ILE A 476 0.64 16.99 -6.31
N GLY A 477 1.32 18.06 -5.86
CA GLY A 477 2.68 17.98 -5.34
C GLY A 477 2.76 17.32 -3.95
N PHE A 478 3.82 16.56 -3.70
CA PHE A 478 4.05 15.90 -2.40
C PHE A 478 4.22 16.89 -1.24
N ASP A 479 4.73 18.10 -1.50
CA ASP A 479 4.83 19.19 -0.52
C ASP A 479 3.45 19.57 0.06
N LYS A 480 2.41 19.58 -0.79
CA LYS A 480 1.04 19.89 -0.39
C LYS A 480 0.46 18.79 0.46
N TRP A 481 0.71 17.55 0.09
CA TRP A 481 0.30 16.39 0.87
C TRP A 481 0.93 16.40 2.27
N ILE A 482 2.25 16.60 2.36
CA ILE A 482 2.93 16.70 3.66
C ILE A 482 2.35 17.84 4.51
N LYS A 483 2.14 19.02 3.92
CA LYS A 483 1.54 20.16 4.62
C LYS A 483 0.12 19.85 5.12
N PHE A 484 -0.63 19.05 4.39
CA PHE A 484 -1.95 18.58 4.80
C PHE A 484 -1.87 17.51 5.90
N VAL A 485 -1.09 16.45 5.71
CA VAL A 485 -1.18 15.25 6.55
C VAL A 485 -0.40 15.37 7.85
N TRP A 486 0.58 16.28 7.99
CA TRP A 486 1.48 16.28 9.16
C TRP A 486 0.76 16.40 10.51
N LYS A 487 -0.32 17.21 10.59
CA LYS A 487 -1.11 17.33 11.83
C LYS A 487 -1.84 16.04 12.13
N LEU A 488 -2.37 15.37 11.09
CA LEU A 488 -3.01 14.07 11.24
C LEU A 488 -2.00 13.02 11.69
N LEU A 489 -0.78 13.00 11.14
CA LEU A 489 0.28 12.09 11.60
C LEU A 489 0.55 12.24 13.08
N ALA A 490 0.70 13.48 13.57
CA ALA A 490 0.95 13.73 15.00
C ALA A 490 -0.21 13.22 15.87
N MET A 491 -1.47 13.44 15.46
CA MET A 491 -2.64 12.94 16.19
C MET A 491 -2.71 11.41 16.17
N VAL A 492 -2.43 10.78 15.02
CA VAL A 492 -2.44 9.31 14.88
C VAL A 492 -1.29 8.68 15.66
N VAL A 493 -0.10 9.28 15.69
CA VAL A 493 1.01 8.85 16.57
C VAL A 493 0.57 8.89 18.03
N GLY A 494 -0.05 9.98 18.48
CA GLY A 494 -0.57 10.09 19.83
C GLY A 494 -1.57 8.97 20.16
N LEU A 495 -2.52 8.71 19.25
CA LEU A 495 -3.48 7.62 19.37
C LEU A 495 -2.79 6.25 19.45
N ILE A 496 -1.82 5.98 18.55
CA ILE A 496 -1.05 4.73 18.53
C ILE A 496 -0.33 4.52 19.87
N LEU A 497 0.36 5.53 20.38
CA LEU A 497 1.10 5.40 21.64
C LEU A 497 0.17 5.10 22.81
N ILE A 498 -0.97 5.79 22.90
CA ILE A 498 -1.99 5.51 23.92
C ILE A 498 -2.50 4.08 23.81
N MET A 499 -2.82 3.62 22.60
CA MET A 499 -3.34 2.28 22.37
C MET A 499 -2.31 1.18 22.65
N LEU A 500 -1.04 1.38 22.31
CA LEU A 500 0.03 0.43 22.61
C LEU A 500 0.28 0.32 24.12
N VAL A 501 0.32 1.45 24.83
CA VAL A 501 0.48 1.45 26.29
C VAL A 501 -0.72 0.76 26.95
N ALA A 502 -1.95 1.09 26.52
CA ALA A 502 -3.16 0.44 27.02
C ALA A 502 -3.14 -1.08 26.77
N SER A 503 -2.66 -1.52 25.61
CA SER A 503 -2.56 -2.95 25.27
C SER A 503 -1.57 -3.73 26.13
N VAL A 504 -0.58 -3.06 26.74
CA VAL A 504 0.39 -3.69 27.63
C VAL A 504 -0.10 -3.73 29.08
N LEU A 505 -0.97 -2.80 29.47
CA LEU A 505 -1.44 -2.65 30.85
C LEU A 505 -2.74 -3.42 31.15
N ILE A 506 -3.50 -3.77 30.11
CA ILE A 506 -4.72 -4.59 30.17
C ILE A 506 -4.33 -6.02 29.81
#